data_AF-A0A7L2H468-F1
#
_entry.id   AF-A0A7L2H468-F1
#
_cell.length_a   1.000
_cell.length_b   1.000
_cell.length_c   1.000
_cell.angle_alpha   90.00
_cell.angle_beta   90.00
_cell.angle_gamma   90.00
#
_symmetry.space_group_name_H-M   'P 1'
#
loop_
_entity.id
_entity.type
_entity.pdbx_description
1 polymer ?
#
loop_
_entity_poly.entity_id
_entity_poly.type
_entity_poly.pdbx_seq_one_letter_code
_entity_poly.pdbx_strand_id
1 'polypeptide(L)'
;LLLGCGRARATALSPASSSSCQHRVPSGEEVVYQVPLKENRVSKRNVDQQLRIKTIYDRSVEDLLPEKRHLIKNKLFPQAISYLEKTFQVRKSMGTILLSRQCATNQYLRRKADPHRYCRGACAGHTRCGPVIVPEKHLQQCRVCNGSEWLCGPTGLPDQEGVRDADFVLYVSALTTERCGHENIIAYAAYCQLEAEVDRQVFPLPIAGYANLCPNMISTQAQEFVGMLSTVKHEIIHALGFSAGLFAFYRDDDGKPLTTRYADGLPPFNESLGLYQWSNKVVHKAVRLWDVRGGKMLCHAVYLLTTPRVVEEARKHFNCSSLEGMELENQGGMGTELNHWEKRLLENEAMTGSHTQNRVFSRITLALLEDTGWYKANYSMAEKLDWGRNKGCDFVMKSCKFWIDQKRQKPNGLRAEASYPINTEPNILGCRMHLYFVHLSLRKLLLYTYFVLQYFDNLNGVPAEELPYYGGSVEIADYCPFSQEFSWHLSGEFQRSSDCRISENQPDPTKNYGAEKYGPNSVCLIQKSAFVMEQCRRKLSYPDWGSGCYQVS
;
A
#
# COMPACT_ATOMS: atom_id res chain seq x y z
N LEU A 1 -30.78 -50.47 8.28
CA LEU A 1 -29.82 -49.59 7.58
C LEU A 1 -30.28 -48.15 7.72
N LEU A 2 -29.64 -47.39 8.59
CA LEU A 2 -29.87 -45.95 8.78
C LEU A 2 -29.14 -45.17 7.68
N LEU A 3 -29.89 -44.52 6.79
CA LEU A 3 -29.35 -43.58 5.81
C LEU A 3 -29.12 -42.23 6.51
N GLY A 4 -27.86 -41.91 6.76
CA GLY A 4 -27.44 -40.63 7.32
C GLY A 4 -27.69 -39.48 6.35
N CYS A 5 -28.40 -38.46 6.82
CA CYS A 5 -28.42 -37.13 6.22
C CYS A 5 -27.00 -36.55 6.25
N GLY A 6 -26.37 -36.40 5.09
CA GLY A 6 -25.16 -35.59 4.96
C GLY A 6 -25.50 -34.13 5.22
N ARG A 7 -24.95 -33.56 6.31
CA ARG A 7 -24.89 -32.10 6.51
C ARG A 7 -24.19 -31.49 5.29
N ALA A 8 -24.80 -30.49 4.67
CA ALA A 8 -24.12 -29.65 3.69
C ALA A 8 -22.83 -29.11 4.32
N ARG A 9 -21.69 -29.32 3.67
CA ARG A 9 -20.42 -28.69 4.07
C ARG A 9 -20.64 -27.17 4.10
N ALA A 10 -20.45 -26.55 5.26
CA ALA A 10 -20.59 -25.12 5.42
C ALA A 10 -19.60 -24.39 4.51
N THR A 11 -20.09 -23.44 3.71
CA THR A 11 -19.26 -22.42 3.07
C THR A 11 -18.73 -21.50 4.16
N ALA A 12 -17.41 -21.41 4.31
CA ALA A 12 -16.81 -20.51 5.27
C ALA A 12 -16.76 -19.09 4.69
N LEU A 13 -17.24 -18.11 5.45
CA LEU A 13 -16.90 -16.71 5.23
C LEU A 13 -15.45 -16.54 5.67
N SER A 14 -14.55 -16.38 4.72
CA SER A 14 -13.22 -15.90 5.04
C SER A 14 -13.26 -14.38 4.92
N PRO A 15 -12.92 -13.61 5.98
CA PRO A 15 -12.57 -12.22 5.74
C PRO A 15 -11.55 -12.21 4.60
N ALA A 16 -11.69 -11.26 3.65
CA ALA A 16 -10.68 -11.11 2.60
C ALA A 16 -9.33 -11.11 3.33
N SER A 17 -8.48 -12.10 3.02
CA SER A 17 -7.29 -12.43 3.81
C SER A 17 -6.59 -11.12 4.18
N SER A 18 -6.57 -10.75 5.46
CA SER A 18 -5.91 -9.52 5.92
C SER A 18 -4.41 -9.80 5.97
N SER A 19 -3.83 -10.20 4.84
CA SER A 19 -2.40 -10.27 4.67
C SER A 19 -1.87 -8.84 4.77
N SER A 20 -1.13 -8.59 5.85
CA SER A 20 -0.43 -7.34 6.04
C SER A 20 0.62 -7.18 4.94
N CYS A 21 0.67 -6.01 4.31
CA CYS A 21 1.75 -5.65 3.41
C CYS A 21 3.00 -5.35 4.26
N GLN A 22 4.11 -6.02 3.93
CA GLN A 22 5.40 -5.83 4.58
C GLN A 22 6.39 -5.23 3.59
N HIS A 23 6.32 -3.91 3.42
CA HIS A 23 7.29 -3.15 2.65
C HIS A 23 8.59 -2.97 3.44
N ARG A 24 9.62 -3.76 3.09
CA ARG A 24 10.96 -3.57 3.65
C ARG A 24 11.67 -2.42 2.93
N VAL A 25 11.84 -1.30 3.63
CA VAL A 25 12.72 -0.20 3.20
C VAL A 25 14.13 -0.76 2.94
N PRO A 26 14.73 -0.47 1.78
CA PRO A 26 16.05 -0.98 1.43
C PRO A 26 17.11 -0.38 2.37
N SER A 27 18.08 -1.20 2.79
CA SER A 27 19.15 -0.77 3.69
C SER A 27 20.11 0.21 2.99
N GLY A 28 20.96 0.89 3.77
CA GLY A 28 21.99 1.78 3.22
C GLY A 28 22.96 1.10 2.25
N GLU A 29 23.17 -0.20 2.37
CA GLU A 29 24.02 -1.00 1.47
C GLU A 29 23.29 -1.42 0.18
N GLU A 30 21.97 -1.53 0.23
CA GLU A 30 21.11 -1.89 -0.90
C GLU A 30 20.86 -0.69 -1.84
N VAL A 31 21.14 0.54 -1.38
CA VAL A 31 20.87 1.77 -2.11
C VAL A 31 22.13 2.54 -2.47
N VAL A 32 22.28 2.85 -3.75
CA VAL A 32 23.32 3.77 -4.22
C VAL A 32 22.76 5.19 -4.31
N TYR A 33 23.13 6.03 -3.36
CA TYR A 33 22.78 7.45 -3.36
C TYR A 33 23.69 8.24 -4.29
N GLN A 34 23.24 9.44 -4.66
CA GLN A 34 24.02 10.43 -5.37
C GLN A 34 24.64 9.95 -6.69
N VAL A 35 23.81 9.35 -7.54
CA VAL A 35 24.21 8.94 -8.88
C VAL A 35 24.29 10.18 -9.79
N PRO A 36 25.47 10.49 -10.36
CA PRO A 36 25.60 11.60 -11.26
C PRO A 36 24.96 11.26 -12.61
N LEU A 37 24.20 12.20 -13.15
CA LEU A 37 23.56 12.06 -14.45
C LEU A 37 24.08 13.12 -15.41
N LYS A 38 24.26 12.74 -16.67
CA LYS A 38 24.67 13.67 -17.73
C LYS A 38 23.48 14.56 -18.05
N GLU A 39 23.62 15.87 -17.80
CA GLU A 39 22.57 16.81 -18.18
C GLU A 39 22.42 16.84 -19.70
N ASN A 40 21.17 16.71 -20.18
CA ASN A 40 20.85 17.11 -21.54
C ASN A 40 21.02 18.63 -21.62
N ARG A 41 21.91 19.10 -22.50
CA ARG A 41 22.19 20.53 -22.75
C ARG A 41 20.95 21.35 -23.20
N VAL A 42 19.78 20.73 -23.33
CA VAL A 42 18.52 21.33 -23.76
C VAL A 42 17.39 20.95 -22.81
N SER A 43 17.26 21.68 -21.70
CA SER A 43 15.94 22.03 -21.15
C SER A 43 16.08 23.16 -20.14
N LYS A 44 16.19 24.39 -20.65
CA LYS A 44 16.19 25.63 -19.85
C LYS A 44 14.77 26.18 -19.63
N ARG A 45 13.73 25.35 -19.76
CA ARG A 45 12.35 25.73 -19.47
C ARG A 45 11.70 24.58 -18.69
N ASN A 46 11.13 24.90 -17.52
CA ASN A 46 10.18 24.07 -16.79
C ASN A 46 9.03 23.67 -17.73
N VAL A 47 9.22 22.61 -18.51
CA VAL A 47 8.15 21.96 -19.24
C VAL A 47 7.94 20.67 -18.48
N ASP A 48 6.89 20.63 -17.67
CA ASP A 48 6.46 19.40 -17.00
C ASP A 48 6.27 18.33 -18.08
N GLN A 49 7.14 17.32 -18.09
CA GLN A 49 7.04 16.21 -19.03
C GLN A 49 6.39 15.03 -18.36
N GLN A 50 5.69 14.21 -19.14
CA GLN A 50 5.10 12.99 -18.64
C GLN A 50 6.20 12.07 -18.07
N LEU A 51 5.94 11.45 -16.91
CA LEU A 51 6.84 10.45 -16.33
C LEU A 51 7.06 9.31 -17.32
N ARG A 52 8.32 8.92 -17.55
CA ARG A 52 8.68 7.76 -18.38
C ARG A 52 9.35 6.70 -17.54
N ILE A 53 8.68 5.56 -17.39
CA ILE A 53 9.19 4.41 -16.65
C ILE A 53 9.63 3.34 -17.63
N LYS A 54 10.93 3.04 -17.68
CA LYS A 54 11.46 1.96 -18.51
C LYS A 54 11.52 0.67 -17.73
N THR A 55 10.70 -0.31 -18.11
CA THR A 55 10.72 -1.66 -17.53
C THR A 55 11.79 -2.53 -18.19
N ILE A 56 12.62 -3.18 -17.38
CA ILE A 56 13.62 -4.16 -17.81
C ILE A 56 13.28 -5.49 -17.12
N TYR A 57 12.98 -6.52 -17.92
CA TYR A 57 12.63 -7.83 -17.39
C TYR A 57 13.88 -8.67 -17.18
N ASP A 58 14.03 -9.20 -15.97
CA ASP A 58 15.02 -10.21 -15.65
C ASP A 58 14.68 -11.55 -16.33
N ARG A 59 15.70 -12.39 -16.53
CA ARG A 59 15.55 -13.71 -17.15
C ARG A 59 14.54 -14.60 -16.42
N SER A 60 14.39 -14.45 -15.10
CA SER A 60 13.38 -15.19 -14.32
C SER A 60 11.95 -15.04 -14.85
N VAL A 61 11.61 -13.91 -15.49
CA VAL A 61 10.29 -13.70 -16.11
C VAL A 61 10.15 -14.50 -17.41
N GLU A 62 11.25 -14.67 -18.15
CA GLU A 62 11.26 -15.47 -19.38
C GLU A 62 11.13 -16.97 -19.11
N ASP A 63 11.61 -17.40 -17.95
CA ASP A 63 11.60 -18.79 -17.49
C ASP A 63 10.22 -19.22 -16.91
N LEU A 64 9.27 -18.28 -16.75
CA LEU A 64 7.90 -18.59 -16.33
C LEU A 64 7.10 -19.31 -17.43
N LEU A 65 6.02 -19.98 -17.00
CA LEU A 65 5.04 -20.55 -17.92
C LEU A 65 4.49 -19.49 -18.90
N PRO A 66 4.21 -19.85 -20.17
CA PRO A 66 3.85 -18.88 -21.22
C PRO A 66 2.71 -17.93 -20.83
N GLU A 67 1.69 -18.43 -20.15
CA GLU A 67 0.53 -17.65 -19.70
C GLU A 67 0.88 -16.63 -18.60
N LYS A 68 1.73 -17.01 -17.63
CA LYS A 68 2.22 -16.10 -16.58
C LYS A 68 3.15 -15.05 -17.17
N ARG A 69 4.05 -15.46 -18.07
CA ARG A 69 4.95 -14.55 -18.79
C ARG A 69 4.16 -13.53 -19.62
N HIS A 70 3.15 -13.99 -20.36
CA HIS A 70 2.28 -13.10 -21.13
C HIS A 70 1.51 -12.14 -20.23
N LEU A 71 0.95 -12.63 -19.12
CA LEU A 71 0.28 -11.79 -18.13
C LEU A 71 1.19 -10.65 -17.65
N ILE A 72 2.41 -10.96 -17.22
CA ILE A 72 3.36 -9.99 -16.67
C ILE A 72 3.82 -8.97 -17.72
N LYS A 73 4.24 -9.45 -18.90
CA LYS A 73 4.88 -8.62 -19.93
C LYS A 73 3.90 -7.85 -20.81
N ASN A 74 2.67 -8.35 -20.99
CA ASN A 74 1.72 -7.78 -21.94
C ASN A 74 0.50 -7.14 -21.27
N LYS A 75 0.23 -7.44 -19.99
CA LYS A 75 -0.95 -6.90 -19.29
C LYS A 75 -0.59 -6.19 -18.00
N LEU A 76 -0.05 -6.90 -17.01
CA LEU A 76 0.06 -6.44 -15.63
C LEU A 76 0.96 -5.19 -15.48
N PHE A 77 2.25 -5.31 -15.81
CA PHE A 77 3.17 -4.16 -15.73
C PHE A 77 2.84 -3.07 -16.75
N PRO A 78 2.56 -3.36 -18.04
CA PRO A 78 2.20 -2.31 -18.99
C PRO A 78 1.00 -1.46 -18.56
N GLN A 79 -0.04 -2.07 -17.97
CA GLN A 79 -1.19 -1.32 -17.46
C GLN A 79 -0.87 -0.52 -16.20
N ALA A 80 -0.09 -1.09 -15.26
CA ALA A 80 0.34 -0.39 -14.05
C ALA A 80 1.21 0.83 -14.39
N ILE A 81 2.19 0.65 -15.28
CA ILE A 81 3.07 1.71 -15.77
C ILE A 81 2.27 2.77 -16.52
N SER A 82 1.38 2.37 -17.44
CA SER A 82 0.55 3.35 -18.17
C SER A 82 -0.29 4.20 -17.23
N TYR A 83 -0.83 3.62 -16.15
CA TYR A 83 -1.54 4.39 -15.13
C TYR A 83 -0.61 5.42 -14.47
N LEU A 84 0.57 5.01 -14.01
CA LEU A 84 1.52 5.89 -13.32
C LEU A 84 2.05 7.00 -14.23
N GLU A 85 2.43 6.68 -15.47
CA GLU A 85 2.88 7.67 -16.46
C GLU A 85 1.78 8.68 -16.80
N LYS A 86 0.51 8.29 -16.85
CA LYS A 86 -0.62 9.22 -17.05
C LYS A 86 -0.95 10.04 -15.80
N THR A 87 -0.62 9.51 -14.63
CA THR A 87 -0.94 10.12 -13.34
C THR A 87 0.12 11.13 -12.94
N PHE A 88 1.40 10.93 -13.30
CA PHE A 88 2.49 11.77 -12.84
C PHE A 88 3.29 12.38 -13.99
N GLN A 89 3.63 13.65 -13.81
CA GLN A 89 4.62 14.37 -14.63
C GLN A 89 5.89 14.57 -13.77
N VAL A 90 7.05 14.57 -14.40
CA VAL A 90 8.34 14.83 -13.74
C VAL A 90 8.68 16.30 -13.89
N ARG A 91 9.13 16.94 -12.81
CA ARG A 91 9.54 18.35 -12.84
C ARG A 91 10.82 18.58 -13.65
N LYS A 92 11.69 17.56 -13.74
CA LYS A 92 12.89 17.56 -14.59
C LYS A 92 12.95 16.24 -15.36
N SER A 93 12.90 16.32 -16.68
CA SER A 93 13.11 15.17 -17.55
C SER A 93 14.58 14.83 -17.65
N MET A 94 14.88 13.53 -17.58
CA MET A 94 16.22 13.00 -17.72
C MET A 94 16.46 12.47 -19.13
N GLY A 95 17.72 12.54 -19.59
CA GLY A 95 18.10 11.98 -20.88
C GLY A 95 18.34 10.48 -20.79
N THR A 96 19.62 10.14 -20.69
CA THR A 96 20.07 8.75 -20.53
C THR A 96 20.44 8.49 -19.07
N ILE A 97 19.87 7.44 -18.49
CA ILE A 97 20.23 6.95 -17.16
C ILE A 97 21.43 6.01 -17.29
N LEU A 98 22.52 6.38 -16.63
CA LEU A 98 23.66 5.50 -16.37
C LEU A 98 23.78 5.33 -14.86
N LEU A 99 23.59 4.11 -14.39
CA LEU A 99 23.57 3.77 -12.96
C LEU A 99 24.98 3.62 -12.41
N SER A 100 25.22 4.05 -11.18
CA SER A 100 26.51 3.88 -10.53
C SER A 100 26.73 2.43 -10.10
N ARG A 101 27.98 1.97 -10.13
CA ARG A 101 28.36 0.63 -9.67
C ARG A 101 28.43 0.58 -8.14
N GLN A 102 28.08 -0.57 -7.59
CA GLN A 102 28.35 -0.88 -6.18
C GLN A 102 29.84 -1.18 -5.98
N CYS A 103 30.37 -0.85 -4.80
CA CYS A 103 31.73 -1.17 -4.42
C CYS A 103 31.82 -2.55 -3.76
N ALA A 104 32.89 -3.30 -4.01
CA ALA A 104 33.06 -4.65 -3.46
C ALA A 104 33.03 -4.67 -1.92
N THR A 105 33.44 -3.57 -1.29
CA THR A 105 33.49 -3.38 0.16
C THR A 105 32.41 -2.45 0.70
N ASN A 106 31.48 -1.97 -0.15
CA ASN A 106 30.54 -0.88 0.17
C ASN A 106 31.19 0.42 0.69
N GLN A 107 32.49 0.61 0.46
CA GLN A 107 33.22 1.81 0.83
C GLN A 107 33.33 2.77 -0.35
N TYR A 108 32.61 3.88 -0.26
CA TYR A 108 32.54 4.92 -1.27
C TYR A 108 33.38 6.14 -0.86
N LEU A 109 34.12 6.69 -1.82
CA LEU A 109 34.93 7.90 -1.70
C LEU A 109 34.41 8.95 -2.68
N ARG A 110 34.53 10.22 -2.28
CA ARG A 110 34.15 11.36 -3.12
C ARG A 110 35.32 12.32 -3.24
N ARG A 111 35.60 12.78 -4.45
CA ARG A 111 36.65 13.77 -4.70
C ARG A 111 36.05 15.17 -4.80
N LYS A 112 36.80 16.16 -4.32
CA LYS A 112 36.43 17.56 -4.48
C LYS A 112 36.39 17.91 -5.98
N ALA A 113 35.28 18.51 -6.43
CA ALA A 113 35.02 18.88 -7.82
C ALA A 113 34.82 17.72 -8.83
N ASP A 114 34.65 16.47 -8.38
CA ASP A 114 34.19 15.37 -9.23
C ASP A 114 32.78 14.92 -8.80
N PRO A 115 31.79 14.90 -9.70
CA PRO A 115 30.44 14.44 -9.37
C PRO A 115 30.36 12.92 -9.18
N HIS A 116 31.37 12.15 -9.59
CA HIS A 116 31.36 10.69 -9.50
C HIS A 116 31.83 10.16 -8.15
N ARG A 117 31.24 9.02 -7.77
CA ARG A 117 31.68 8.20 -6.65
C ARG A 117 32.79 7.25 -7.08
N TYR A 118 33.74 7.04 -6.18
CA TYR A 118 34.86 6.12 -6.35
C TYR A 118 34.78 4.99 -5.33
N CYS A 119 35.10 3.78 -5.75
CA CYS A 119 35.24 2.65 -4.85
C CYS A 119 36.62 2.61 -4.22
N ARG A 120 36.68 2.39 -2.90
CA ARG A 120 37.95 2.05 -2.25
C ARG A 120 38.34 0.63 -2.64
N GLY A 121 39.42 0.49 -3.42
CA GLY A 121 39.87 -0.81 -3.93
C GLY A 121 39.24 -1.20 -5.26
N ALA A 122 38.05 -1.83 -5.25
CA ALA A 122 37.42 -2.39 -6.46
C ALA A 122 35.89 -2.18 -6.49
N CYS A 123 35.34 -2.08 -7.71
CA CYS A 123 33.89 -2.24 -7.89
C CYS A 123 33.48 -3.70 -7.65
N ALA A 124 32.24 -3.91 -7.22
CA ALA A 124 31.65 -5.23 -7.10
C ALA A 124 31.57 -5.90 -8.48
N GLY A 125 31.76 -7.23 -8.52
CA GLY A 125 31.65 -8.01 -9.76
C GLY A 125 30.27 -7.91 -10.41
N HIS A 126 29.23 -7.68 -9.60
CA HIS A 126 27.87 -7.39 -10.05
C HIS A 126 27.27 -6.26 -9.23
N THR A 127 26.63 -5.30 -9.89
CA THR A 127 25.78 -4.30 -9.23
C THR A 127 24.35 -4.81 -9.21
N ARG A 128 23.69 -4.73 -8.05
CA ARG A 128 22.34 -5.23 -7.85
C ARG A 128 21.34 -4.10 -7.63
N CYS A 129 20.10 -4.33 -8.04
CA CYS A 129 18.93 -3.53 -7.70
C CYS A 129 17.89 -4.49 -7.12
N GLY A 130 17.87 -4.61 -5.80
CA GLY A 130 17.15 -5.69 -5.12
C GLY A 130 17.68 -7.07 -5.55
N PRO A 131 16.81 -8.02 -5.91
CA PRO A 131 17.25 -9.36 -6.30
C PRO A 131 17.87 -9.41 -7.72
N VAL A 132 17.71 -8.36 -8.52
CA VAL A 132 18.11 -8.32 -9.94
C VAL A 132 19.55 -7.84 -10.09
N ILE A 133 20.31 -8.50 -10.96
CA ILE A 133 21.63 -8.02 -11.41
C ILE A 133 21.42 -6.99 -12.52
N VAL A 134 21.95 -5.78 -12.31
CA VAL A 134 21.84 -4.70 -13.28
C VAL A 134 22.70 -5.03 -14.51
N PRO A 135 22.17 -4.95 -15.75
CA PRO A 135 22.95 -5.18 -16.96
C PRO A 135 24.13 -4.22 -17.08
N GLU A 136 25.29 -4.75 -17.47
CA GLU A 136 26.55 -3.99 -17.61
C GLU A 136 26.41 -2.75 -18.49
N LYS A 137 25.57 -2.81 -19.53
CA LYS A 137 25.32 -1.68 -20.44
C LYS A 137 24.53 -0.52 -19.81
N HIS A 138 23.88 -0.74 -18.66
CA HIS A 138 23.18 0.31 -17.91
C HIS A 138 24.09 0.96 -16.86
N LEU A 139 25.29 0.41 -16.61
CA LEU A 139 26.20 0.87 -15.57
C LEU A 139 27.23 1.86 -16.13
N GLN A 140 27.59 2.83 -15.29
CA GLN A 140 28.76 3.69 -15.49
C GLN A 140 30.05 2.86 -15.48
N GLN A 141 31.10 3.39 -16.12
CA GLN A 141 32.45 2.86 -16.00
C GLN A 141 32.88 2.77 -14.54
N CYS A 142 33.55 1.67 -14.18
CA CYS A 142 34.06 1.49 -12.82
C CYS A 142 35.08 2.58 -12.49
N ARG A 143 35.02 3.13 -11.28
CA ARG A 143 35.94 4.17 -10.80
C ARG A 143 36.46 3.75 -9.44
N VAL A 144 37.79 3.65 -9.31
CA VAL A 144 38.43 3.13 -8.09
C VAL A 144 39.54 4.05 -7.62
N CYS A 145 39.79 4.04 -6.32
CA CYS A 145 40.96 4.66 -5.69
C CYS A 145 41.81 3.57 -5.02
N ASN A 146 43.10 3.53 -5.30
CA ASN A 146 44.00 2.52 -4.75
C ASN A 146 44.79 3.07 -3.54
N GLY A 147 44.55 2.52 -2.35
CA GLY A 147 45.33 2.74 -1.11
C GLY A 147 45.28 4.14 -0.49
N SER A 148 45.56 5.20 -1.27
CA SER A 148 45.57 6.61 -0.88
C SER A 148 44.60 7.41 -1.75
N GLU A 149 43.97 8.46 -1.21
CA GLU A 149 42.96 9.32 -1.88
C GLU A 149 43.44 10.05 -3.16
N TRP A 150 44.68 9.80 -3.62
CA TRP A 150 45.31 10.51 -4.73
C TRP A 150 45.33 9.73 -6.06
N LEU A 151 45.36 8.39 -6.04
CA LEU A 151 45.37 7.55 -7.24
C LEU A 151 43.97 7.00 -7.52
N CYS A 152 43.13 7.87 -8.07
CA CYS A 152 41.74 7.57 -8.41
C CYS A 152 41.53 7.69 -9.93
N GLY A 153 40.94 6.67 -10.55
CA GLY A 153 40.72 6.67 -12.00
C GLY A 153 39.64 5.70 -12.45
N PRO A 154 39.16 5.87 -13.70
CA PRO A 154 38.30 4.89 -14.34
C PRO A 154 39.05 3.59 -14.63
N THR A 155 38.36 2.47 -14.52
CA THR A 155 38.87 1.13 -14.84
C THR A 155 37.81 0.32 -15.58
N GLY A 156 38.26 -0.66 -16.36
CA GLY A 156 37.37 -1.53 -17.15
C GLY A 156 36.72 -0.82 -18.34
N LEU A 157 35.61 -1.40 -18.81
CA LEU A 157 34.91 -0.92 -20.00
C LEU A 157 34.36 0.51 -19.82
N PRO A 158 34.45 1.37 -20.85
CA PRO A 158 33.87 2.70 -20.81
C PRO A 158 32.35 2.65 -20.70
N ASP A 159 31.74 3.80 -20.33
CA ASP A 159 30.29 3.99 -20.33
C ASP A 159 29.69 3.51 -21.66
N GLN A 160 28.64 2.69 -21.58
CA GLN A 160 27.89 2.25 -22.75
C GLN A 160 26.67 3.16 -23.01
N GLU A 161 25.66 2.66 -23.73
CA GLU A 161 24.49 3.43 -24.13
C GLU A 161 23.61 3.91 -22.97
N GLY A 162 23.64 3.25 -21.81
CA GLY A 162 22.71 3.50 -20.71
C GLY A 162 21.26 3.20 -21.07
N VAL A 163 20.32 3.65 -20.24
CA VAL A 163 18.89 3.56 -20.51
C VAL A 163 18.40 4.91 -21.02
N ARG A 164 18.10 4.99 -22.32
CA ARG A 164 17.61 6.22 -22.96
C ARG A 164 16.14 6.47 -22.68
N ASP A 165 15.75 7.74 -22.75
CA ASP A 165 14.37 8.21 -22.69
C ASP A 165 13.60 7.72 -21.45
N ALA A 166 14.28 7.70 -20.32
CA ALA A 166 13.75 7.20 -19.05
C ALA A 166 14.01 8.22 -17.94
N ASP A 167 13.01 8.40 -17.08
CA ASP A 167 13.13 9.16 -15.83
C ASP A 167 13.26 8.20 -14.63
N PHE A 168 12.74 6.97 -14.78
CA PHE A 168 12.88 5.89 -13.82
C PHE A 168 13.08 4.54 -14.54
N VAL A 169 14.04 3.73 -14.07
CA VAL A 169 14.26 2.36 -14.57
C VAL A 169 13.71 1.35 -13.56
N LEU A 170 12.73 0.55 -13.98
CA LEU A 170 12.14 -0.49 -13.14
C LEU A 170 12.62 -1.88 -13.58
N TYR A 171 13.40 -2.54 -12.73
CA TYR A 171 13.83 -3.93 -12.94
C TYR A 171 12.77 -4.90 -12.41
N VAL A 172 12.20 -5.70 -13.31
CA VAL A 172 11.10 -6.62 -12.99
C VAL A 172 11.61 -8.05 -12.97
N SER A 173 11.38 -8.77 -11.88
CA SER A 173 11.76 -10.17 -11.73
C SER A 173 10.63 -11.05 -11.20
N ALA A 174 10.80 -12.36 -11.38
CA ALA A 174 9.93 -13.38 -10.80
C ALA A 174 10.78 -14.42 -10.07
N LEU A 175 11.48 -13.98 -9.01
CA LEU A 175 12.41 -14.81 -8.25
C LEU A 175 11.76 -15.27 -6.93
N THR A 176 11.91 -16.55 -6.63
CA THR A 176 11.61 -17.09 -5.30
C THR A 176 12.73 -16.65 -4.36
N THR A 177 12.41 -15.73 -3.45
CA THR A 177 13.34 -15.17 -2.47
C THR A 177 12.87 -15.51 -1.06
N GLU A 178 13.70 -15.28 -0.05
CA GLU A 178 13.30 -15.45 1.37
C GLU A 178 12.01 -14.68 1.68
N ARG A 179 11.83 -13.49 1.10
CA ARG A 179 10.61 -12.70 1.21
C ARG A 179 9.36 -13.43 0.68
N CYS A 180 9.50 -14.21 -0.39
CA CYS A 180 8.40 -15.03 -0.91
C CYS A 180 8.07 -16.24 -0.04
N GLY A 181 8.93 -16.58 0.94
CA GLY A 181 8.68 -17.62 1.92
C GLY A 181 7.78 -17.18 3.08
N HIS A 182 7.57 -15.87 3.26
CA HIS A 182 6.59 -15.35 4.19
C HIS A 182 5.18 -15.47 3.59
N GLU A 183 4.22 -15.92 4.39
CA GLU A 183 2.85 -16.15 3.93
C GLU A 183 2.25 -14.88 3.30
N ASN A 184 1.61 -15.06 2.13
CA ASN A 184 0.79 -14.06 1.43
C ASN A 184 1.50 -12.83 0.80
N ILE A 185 2.83 -12.84 0.65
CA ILE A 185 3.51 -11.79 -0.14
C ILE A 185 3.38 -12.10 -1.64
N ILE A 186 2.57 -11.31 -2.35
CA ILE A 186 2.37 -11.45 -3.80
C ILE A 186 3.54 -10.83 -4.58
N ALA A 187 3.94 -9.64 -4.16
CA ALA A 187 4.98 -8.85 -4.78
C ALA A 187 5.67 -7.99 -3.73
N TYR A 188 6.86 -7.50 -4.04
CA TYR A 188 7.50 -6.43 -3.29
C TYR A 188 8.33 -5.56 -4.24
N ALA A 189 8.44 -4.27 -3.95
CA ALA A 189 9.29 -3.36 -4.70
C ALA A 189 9.97 -2.33 -3.81
N ALA A 190 11.08 -1.79 -4.30
CA ALA A 190 11.75 -0.66 -3.68
C ALA A 190 12.61 0.10 -4.68
N TYR A 191 13.05 1.28 -4.29
CA TYR A 191 14.11 2.01 -4.97
C TYR A 191 15.48 1.38 -4.69
N CYS A 192 16.44 1.58 -5.58
CA CYS A 192 17.80 1.11 -5.39
C CYS A 192 18.86 2.16 -5.76
N GLN A 193 18.52 3.19 -6.56
CA GLN A 193 19.44 4.29 -6.82
C GLN A 193 18.72 5.65 -6.85
N LEU A 194 19.35 6.68 -6.27
CA LEU A 194 18.86 8.06 -6.24
C LEU A 194 19.84 8.99 -6.97
N GLU A 195 19.31 9.98 -7.68
CA GLU A 195 20.10 11.03 -8.35
C GLU A 195 20.96 11.86 -7.37
N ALA A 196 22.09 12.38 -7.85
CA ALA A 196 22.96 13.31 -7.13
C ALA A 196 22.40 14.73 -7.07
N GLU A 197 22.52 15.36 -5.91
CA GLU A 197 22.34 16.80 -5.79
C GLU A 197 23.57 17.53 -6.38
N VAL A 198 23.39 18.15 -7.55
CA VAL A 198 24.37 19.03 -8.21
C VAL A 198 23.87 20.49 -8.12
N ASP A 199 24.76 21.42 -7.78
CA ASP A 199 24.54 22.88 -7.79
C ASP A 199 23.26 23.39 -7.09
N ARG A 200 22.86 22.76 -5.97
CA ARG A 200 21.69 23.13 -5.15
C ARG A 200 20.34 23.16 -5.91
N GLN A 201 20.30 22.62 -7.13
CA GLN A 201 19.14 22.65 -8.02
C GLN A 201 18.66 21.26 -8.46
N VAL A 202 19.42 20.20 -8.16
CA VAL A 202 19.04 18.84 -8.55
C VAL A 202 18.27 18.14 -7.44
N PHE A 203 17.17 17.51 -7.85
CA PHE A 203 16.23 16.77 -7.04
C PHE A 203 16.75 15.32 -6.92
N PRO A 204 17.14 14.80 -5.75
CA PRO A 204 17.58 13.41 -5.61
C PRO A 204 16.37 12.49 -5.65
N LEU A 205 15.71 12.43 -6.81
CA LEU A 205 14.60 11.52 -7.05
C LEU A 205 15.13 10.09 -7.22
N PRO A 206 14.33 9.07 -6.89
CA PRO A 206 14.61 7.69 -7.26
C PRO A 206 14.71 7.58 -8.79
N ILE A 207 15.82 7.05 -9.31
CA ILE A 207 16.04 6.89 -10.76
C ILE A 207 16.05 5.43 -11.19
N ALA A 208 16.19 4.52 -10.23
CA ALA A 208 16.03 3.10 -10.45
C ALA A 208 15.43 2.42 -9.24
N GLY A 209 14.64 1.39 -9.51
CA GLY A 209 14.07 0.49 -8.51
C GLY A 209 13.79 -0.86 -9.12
N TYR A 210 13.28 -1.77 -8.30
CA TYR A 210 12.95 -3.12 -8.69
C TYR A 210 11.55 -3.49 -8.21
N ALA A 211 10.91 -4.41 -8.90
CA ALA A 211 9.68 -5.07 -8.47
C ALA A 211 9.81 -6.57 -8.72
N ASN A 212 9.66 -7.37 -7.65
CA ASN A 212 9.71 -8.82 -7.74
C ASN A 212 8.33 -9.41 -7.47
N LEU A 213 7.86 -10.27 -8.39
CA LEU A 213 6.66 -11.08 -8.19
C LEU A 213 7.05 -12.46 -7.66
N CYS A 214 6.38 -12.92 -6.61
CA CYS A 214 6.61 -14.27 -6.09
C CYS A 214 5.97 -15.31 -7.03
N PRO A 215 6.73 -16.22 -7.68
CA PRO A 215 6.23 -17.04 -8.80
C PRO A 215 4.97 -17.86 -8.51
N ASN A 216 4.88 -18.38 -7.28
CA ASN A 216 3.76 -19.21 -6.81
C ASN A 216 2.48 -18.40 -6.58
N MET A 217 2.59 -17.10 -6.33
CA MET A 217 1.47 -16.19 -6.08
C MET A 217 0.94 -15.52 -7.36
N ILE A 218 1.59 -15.75 -8.50
CA ILE A 218 1.12 -15.23 -9.79
C ILE A 218 -0.06 -16.05 -10.27
N SER A 219 -1.24 -15.44 -10.24
CA SER A 219 -2.49 -16.03 -10.71
C SER A 219 -2.83 -15.53 -12.12
N THR A 220 -3.24 -16.45 -12.98
CA THR A 220 -3.70 -16.14 -14.36
C THR A 220 -5.22 -16.02 -14.44
N GLN A 221 -5.91 -16.14 -13.31
CA GLN A 221 -7.37 -16.06 -13.24
C GLN A 221 -7.85 -14.62 -13.44
N ALA A 222 -8.88 -14.43 -14.26
CA ALA A 222 -9.38 -13.10 -14.62
C ALA A 222 -9.91 -12.32 -13.40
N GLN A 223 -10.55 -13.00 -12.46
CA GLN A 223 -11.08 -12.41 -11.22
C GLN A 223 -10.00 -11.84 -10.30
N GLU A 224 -8.77 -12.37 -10.34
CA GLU A 224 -7.67 -11.90 -9.48
C GLU A 224 -6.84 -10.80 -10.15
N PHE A 225 -7.05 -10.56 -11.45
CA PHE A 225 -6.28 -9.59 -12.22
C PHE A 225 -6.33 -8.18 -11.63
N VAL A 226 -7.52 -7.69 -11.24
CA VAL A 226 -7.68 -6.35 -10.67
C VAL A 226 -6.94 -6.23 -9.34
N GLY A 227 -7.00 -7.27 -8.50
CA GLY A 227 -6.26 -7.34 -7.24
C GLY A 227 -4.75 -7.29 -7.47
N MET A 228 -4.23 -8.13 -8.37
CA MET A 228 -2.82 -8.14 -8.74
C MET A 228 -2.35 -6.80 -9.34
N LEU A 229 -3.15 -6.20 -10.22
CA LEU A 229 -2.83 -4.91 -10.84
C LEU A 229 -2.72 -3.81 -9.78
N SER A 230 -3.65 -3.80 -8.83
CA SER A 230 -3.60 -2.87 -7.69
C SER A 230 -2.37 -3.11 -6.81
N THR A 231 -1.97 -4.37 -6.58
CA THR A 231 -0.73 -4.70 -5.84
C THR A 231 0.50 -4.20 -6.58
N VAL A 232 0.63 -4.45 -7.88
CA VAL A 232 1.80 -3.97 -8.64
C VAL A 232 1.89 -2.45 -8.65
N LYS A 233 0.76 -1.74 -8.76
CA LYS A 233 0.74 -0.27 -8.62
C LYS A 233 1.22 0.17 -7.22
N HIS A 234 0.73 -0.47 -6.16
CA HIS A 234 1.12 -0.20 -4.77
C HIS A 234 2.63 -0.35 -4.58
N GLU A 235 3.19 -1.48 -5.00
CA GLU A 235 4.62 -1.75 -4.92
C GLU A 235 5.45 -0.70 -5.67
N ILE A 236 5.06 -0.36 -6.91
CA ILE A 236 5.80 0.64 -7.69
C ILE A 236 5.74 2.03 -7.02
N ILE A 237 4.64 2.38 -6.34
CA ILE A 237 4.55 3.66 -5.61
C ILE A 237 5.54 3.73 -4.43
N HIS A 238 5.81 2.61 -3.75
CA HIS A 238 6.90 2.56 -2.76
C HIS A 238 8.28 2.84 -3.39
N ALA A 239 8.53 2.29 -4.58
CA ALA A 239 9.77 2.55 -5.31
C ALA A 239 9.87 3.99 -5.86
N LEU A 240 8.73 4.64 -6.14
CA LEU A 240 8.69 6.00 -6.67
C LEU A 240 8.76 7.09 -5.59
N GLY A 241 8.26 6.85 -4.38
CA GLY A 241 8.32 7.89 -3.34
C GLY A 241 7.65 7.65 -2.00
N PHE A 242 6.66 6.76 -1.89
CA PHE A 242 6.02 6.48 -0.60
C PHE A 242 6.81 5.44 0.18
N SER A 243 7.89 5.87 0.85
CA SER A 243 8.71 4.99 1.67
C SER A 243 9.39 5.81 2.76
N ALA A 244 9.44 5.30 3.98
CA ALA A 244 10.03 6.01 5.11
C ALA A 244 11.50 6.40 4.86
N GLY A 245 12.24 5.57 4.10
CA GLY A 245 13.61 5.85 3.70
C GLY A 245 13.77 7.01 2.69
N LEU A 246 12.66 7.49 2.10
CA LEU A 246 12.64 8.60 1.16
C LEU A 246 12.13 9.91 1.77
N PHE A 247 11.45 9.89 2.91
CA PHE A 247 10.87 11.10 3.53
C PHE A 247 11.90 12.19 3.80
N ALA A 248 13.11 11.81 4.22
CA ALA A 248 14.18 12.77 4.43
C ALA A 248 14.60 13.49 3.14
N PHE A 249 14.32 12.93 1.96
CA PHE A 249 14.69 13.46 0.66
C PHE A 249 13.65 14.39 0.02
N TYR A 250 12.47 14.53 0.64
CA TYR A 250 11.39 15.39 0.12
C TYR A 250 11.79 16.86 0.05
N ARG A 251 11.18 17.57 -0.91
CA ARG A 251 11.45 18.97 -1.24
C ARG A 251 10.17 19.78 -1.32
N ASP A 252 10.28 21.08 -1.09
CA ASP A 252 9.18 22.01 -1.32
C ASP A 252 9.01 22.32 -2.82
N ASP A 253 8.03 23.18 -3.13
CA ASP A 253 7.72 23.54 -4.50
C ASP A 253 8.83 24.33 -5.22
N ASP A 254 9.70 25.00 -4.47
CA ASP A 254 10.88 25.69 -4.98
C ASP A 254 12.06 24.72 -5.19
N GLY A 255 11.90 23.44 -4.84
CA GLY A 255 12.95 22.43 -4.88
C GLY A 255 13.94 22.50 -3.73
N LYS A 256 13.65 23.25 -2.66
CA LYS A 256 14.49 23.28 -1.46
C LYS A 256 14.22 22.05 -0.59
N PRO A 257 15.26 21.47 0.03
CA PRO A 257 15.09 20.36 0.96
C PRO A 257 14.16 20.73 2.13
N LEU A 258 13.15 19.89 2.40
CA LEU A 258 12.32 20.02 3.61
C LEU A 258 13.08 19.58 4.87
N THR A 259 14.14 18.80 4.68
CA THR A 259 15.05 18.32 5.73
C THR A 259 16.44 18.88 5.51
N THR A 260 17.14 19.23 6.58
CA THR A 260 18.51 19.76 6.51
C THR A 260 19.47 18.78 5.82
N ARG A 261 20.51 19.32 5.19
CA ARG A 261 21.56 18.55 4.49
C ARG A 261 22.92 18.84 5.10
N TYR A 262 23.78 17.83 5.18
CA TYR A 262 25.20 18.03 5.46
C TYR A 262 25.92 18.59 4.22
N ALA A 263 27.22 18.89 4.37
CA ALA A 263 28.05 19.45 3.32
C ALA A 263 28.17 18.53 2.08
N ASP A 264 27.97 17.22 2.28
CA ASP A 264 27.96 16.22 1.22
C ASP A 264 26.63 16.18 0.44
N GLY A 265 25.59 16.87 0.90
CA GLY A 265 24.24 16.89 0.31
C GLY A 265 23.31 15.78 0.80
N LEU A 266 23.70 14.99 1.81
CA LEU A 266 22.83 13.96 2.39
C LEU A 266 22.12 14.45 3.66
N PRO A 267 20.92 13.94 3.96
CA PRO A 267 20.28 14.16 5.26
C PRO A 267 21.08 13.53 6.41
N PRO A 268 20.80 13.92 7.67
CA PRO A 268 21.30 13.18 8.82
C PRO A 268 20.85 11.72 8.80
N PHE A 269 21.75 10.79 9.12
CA PHE A 269 21.41 9.38 9.26
C PHE A 269 21.07 9.05 10.71
N ASN A 270 20.00 8.28 10.92
CA ASN A 270 19.59 7.79 12.23
C ASN A 270 19.91 6.30 12.34
N GLU A 271 20.98 5.98 13.07
CA GLU A 271 21.45 4.60 13.27
C GLU A 271 20.41 3.70 13.95
N SER A 272 19.58 4.25 14.84
CA SER A 272 18.54 3.47 15.54
C SER A 272 17.39 3.07 14.60
N LEU A 273 17.07 3.90 13.62
CA LEU A 273 16.07 3.59 12.59
C LEU A 273 16.68 2.87 11.39
N GLY A 274 18.00 2.96 11.19
CA GLY A 274 18.67 2.52 9.97
C GLY A 274 18.30 3.33 8.72
N LEU A 275 17.78 4.56 8.91
CA LEU A 275 17.23 5.40 7.85
C LEU A 275 17.75 6.84 7.94
N TYR A 276 17.65 7.57 6.84
CA TYR A 276 17.85 9.02 6.86
C TYR A 276 16.71 9.71 7.64
N GLN A 277 17.09 10.56 8.59
CA GLN A 277 16.18 11.26 9.47
C GLN A 277 15.47 12.38 8.70
N TRP A 278 14.14 12.31 8.63
CA TRP A 278 13.30 13.39 8.13
C TRP A 278 13.12 14.50 9.17
N SER A 279 12.72 15.70 8.71
CA SER A 279 12.33 16.80 9.58
C SER A 279 10.84 16.76 9.94
N ASN A 280 10.46 17.56 10.95
CA ASN A 280 9.06 17.79 11.34
C ASN A 280 8.21 18.47 10.25
N LYS A 281 8.82 18.98 9.16
CA LYS A 281 8.07 19.50 8.00
C LYS A 281 7.54 18.39 7.10
N VAL A 282 8.07 17.18 7.23
CA VAL A 282 7.64 16.01 6.44
C VAL A 282 6.77 15.12 7.31
N VAL A 283 7.35 14.53 8.36
CA VAL A 283 6.63 13.70 9.32
C VAL A 283 6.77 14.28 10.72
N HIS A 284 5.63 14.49 11.37
CA HIS A 284 5.52 15.03 12.73
C HIS A 284 4.88 14.00 13.66
N LYS A 285 5.42 13.82 14.87
CA LYS A 285 4.80 12.98 15.90
C LYS A 285 3.81 13.82 16.70
N ALA A 286 2.54 13.44 16.66
CA ALA A 286 1.45 14.09 17.40
C ALA A 286 0.89 13.17 18.49
N VAL A 287 0.14 13.75 19.43
CA VAL A 287 -0.58 13.01 20.48
C VAL A 287 -2.08 13.30 20.36
N ARG A 288 -2.89 12.24 20.32
CA ARG A 288 -4.35 12.29 20.33
C ARG A 288 -4.86 11.96 21.73
N LEU A 289 -5.95 12.64 22.12
CA LEU A 289 -6.75 12.24 23.28
C LEU A 289 -7.68 11.11 22.86
N TRP A 290 -7.59 9.98 23.56
CA TRP A 290 -8.13 8.71 23.10
C TRP A 290 -9.10 8.12 24.10
N ASP A 291 -10.39 8.13 23.78
CA ASP A 291 -11.41 7.49 24.61
C ASP A 291 -11.25 5.97 24.58
N VAL A 292 -11.34 5.35 25.76
CA VAL A 292 -11.31 3.90 25.92
C VAL A 292 -12.42 3.44 26.86
N ARG A 293 -12.58 2.12 26.99
CA ARG A 293 -13.54 1.47 27.88
C ARG A 293 -13.52 2.05 29.29
N GLY A 294 -14.72 2.19 29.86
CA GLY A 294 -14.90 2.66 31.24
C GLY A 294 -14.74 4.17 31.41
N GLY A 295 -14.95 4.95 30.33
CA GLY A 295 -14.93 6.41 30.38
C GLY A 295 -13.55 7.01 30.65
N LYS A 296 -12.48 6.27 30.39
CA LYS A 296 -11.10 6.76 30.53
C LYS A 296 -10.64 7.38 29.22
N MET A 297 -9.74 8.35 29.34
CA MET A 297 -9.09 9.01 28.21
C MET A 297 -7.58 8.87 28.36
N LEU A 298 -6.91 8.39 27.31
CA LEU A 298 -5.47 8.13 27.29
C LEU A 298 -4.77 8.99 26.23
N CYS A 299 -3.47 9.16 26.37
CA CYS A 299 -2.63 9.74 25.32
C CYS A 299 -2.25 8.65 24.32
N HIS A 300 -2.55 8.87 23.04
CA HIS A 300 -2.18 7.97 21.95
C HIS A 300 -1.26 8.71 20.97
N ALA A 301 -0.05 8.19 20.74
CA ALA A 301 0.92 8.82 19.85
C ALA A 301 0.74 8.33 18.41
N VAL A 302 0.76 9.27 17.47
CA VAL A 302 0.60 9.00 16.02
C VAL A 302 1.69 9.72 15.23
N TYR A 303 1.98 9.23 14.02
CA TYR A 303 2.85 9.91 13.06
C TYR A 303 2.01 10.53 11.95
N LEU A 304 2.22 11.82 11.69
CA LEU A 304 1.48 12.58 10.69
C LEU A 304 2.41 12.95 9.54
N LEU A 305 2.02 12.63 8.31
CA LEU A 305 2.59 13.29 7.14
C LEU A 305 1.95 14.67 7.00
N THR A 306 2.77 15.71 7.15
CA THR A 306 2.34 17.12 7.32
C THR A 306 2.62 17.99 6.10
N THR A 307 2.94 17.35 4.98
CA THR A 307 3.26 18.06 3.74
C THR A 307 2.02 18.77 3.16
N PRO A 308 2.19 19.90 2.45
CA PRO A 308 1.10 20.85 2.19
C PRO A 308 -0.11 20.25 1.45
N ARG A 309 0.09 19.50 0.38
CA ARG A 309 -1.00 18.94 -0.43
C ARG A 309 -1.65 17.75 0.24
N VAL A 310 -0.88 16.93 0.95
CA VAL A 310 -1.44 15.84 1.76
C VAL A 310 -2.37 16.39 2.82
N VAL A 311 -1.96 17.44 3.53
CA VAL A 311 -2.81 18.15 4.50
C VAL A 311 -4.06 18.69 3.81
N GLU A 312 -3.91 19.38 2.68
CA GLU A 312 -5.03 19.95 1.93
C GLU A 312 -6.06 18.89 1.51
N GLU A 313 -5.62 17.80 0.89
CA GLU A 313 -6.50 16.75 0.40
C GLU A 313 -7.10 15.91 1.54
N ALA A 314 -6.37 15.69 2.64
CA ALA A 314 -6.93 15.05 3.83
C ALA A 314 -8.02 15.93 4.48
N ARG A 315 -7.78 17.24 4.63
CA ARG A 315 -8.78 18.19 5.16
C ARG A 315 -10.05 18.19 4.31
N LYS A 316 -9.91 18.21 2.98
CA LYS A 316 -11.03 18.13 2.03
C LYS A 316 -11.77 16.80 2.14
N HIS A 317 -11.04 15.68 2.21
CA HIS A 317 -11.62 14.34 2.27
C HIS A 317 -12.46 14.16 3.53
N PHE A 318 -11.90 14.44 4.71
CA PHE A 318 -12.61 14.26 5.98
C PHE A 318 -13.58 15.40 6.32
N ASN A 319 -13.50 16.55 5.64
CA ASN A 319 -14.16 17.80 6.02
C ASN A 319 -13.75 18.26 7.44
N CYS A 320 -12.44 18.35 7.67
CA CYS A 320 -11.86 18.79 8.94
C CYS A 320 -10.77 19.84 8.70
N SER A 321 -11.07 21.12 8.89
CA SER A 321 -10.13 22.22 8.59
C SER A 321 -8.95 22.32 9.55
N SER A 322 -9.09 21.82 10.78
CA SER A 322 -8.04 21.84 11.81
C SER A 322 -7.07 20.67 11.72
N LEU A 323 -7.26 19.74 10.78
CA LEU A 323 -6.39 18.56 10.67
C LEU A 323 -4.96 18.99 10.31
N GLU A 324 -3.98 18.51 11.08
CA GLU A 324 -2.57 18.93 10.98
C GLU A 324 -1.78 18.16 9.91
N GLY A 325 -2.24 16.96 9.56
CA GLY A 325 -1.58 16.02 8.65
C GLY A 325 -2.38 14.73 8.53
N MET A 326 -1.96 13.87 7.62
CA MET A 326 -2.56 12.54 7.45
C MET A 326 -1.78 11.51 8.27
N GLU A 327 -2.47 10.70 9.05
CA GLU A 327 -1.84 9.65 9.87
C GLU A 327 -1.23 8.56 9.00
N LEU A 328 0.03 8.23 9.32
CA LEU A 328 0.74 7.07 8.82
C LEU A 328 0.50 5.89 9.77
N GLU A 329 0.53 4.70 9.20
CA GLU A 329 0.40 3.44 9.92
C GLU A 329 1.39 3.35 11.09
N ASN A 330 0.90 2.92 12.25
CA ASN A 330 1.67 2.81 13.50
C ASN A 330 1.78 1.35 14.01
N GLN A 331 1.23 0.37 13.29
CA GLN A 331 1.24 -1.06 13.63
C GLN A 331 1.78 -1.94 12.48
N GLY A 332 1.75 -3.27 12.65
CA GLY A 332 2.21 -4.24 11.65
C GLY A 332 3.74 -4.41 11.56
N GLY A 333 4.50 -3.67 12.37
CA GLY A 333 5.97 -3.73 12.44
C GLY A 333 6.67 -2.86 11.39
N MET A 334 8.01 -2.91 11.34
CA MET A 334 8.84 -1.99 10.53
C MET A 334 8.51 -1.99 9.02
N GLY A 335 7.95 -3.09 8.50
CA GLY A 335 7.56 -3.18 7.09
C GLY A 335 6.22 -2.51 6.76
N THR A 336 5.42 -2.21 7.78
CA THR A 336 4.07 -1.67 7.61
C THR A 336 4.02 -0.24 8.18
N GLU A 337 4.55 -0.06 9.38
CA GLU A 337 4.70 1.23 10.08
C GLU A 337 5.40 2.27 9.20
N LEU A 338 4.90 3.51 9.21
CA LEU A 338 5.40 4.67 8.46
C LEU A 338 5.37 4.59 6.92
N ASN A 339 5.27 3.39 6.36
CA ASN A 339 5.32 3.16 4.91
C ASN A 339 3.93 3.16 4.26
N HIS A 340 2.88 3.15 5.07
CA HIS A 340 1.49 3.06 4.64
C HIS A 340 0.64 4.11 5.33
N TRP A 341 -0.54 4.34 4.77
CA TRP A 341 -1.58 5.11 5.44
C TRP A 341 -2.24 4.31 6.56
N GLU A 342 -2.63 5.02 7.62
CA GLU A 342 -3.42 4.48 8.74
C GLU A 342 -4.73 3.84 8.25
N LYS A 343 -4.84 2.52 8.36
CA LYS A 343 -6.00 1.80 7.80
C LYS A 343 -7.30 2.15 8.49
N ARG A 344 -7.30 2.47 9.80
CA ARG A 344 -8.50 2.93 10.50
C ARG A 344 -9.16 4.11 9.79
N LEU A 345 -8.34 5.02 9.23
CA LEU A 345 -8.80 6.27 8.63
C LEU A 345 -9.04 6.19 7.14
N LEU A 346 -8.32 5.34 6.42
CA LEU A 346 -8.37 5.28 4.95
C LEU A 346 -8.78 3.91 4.39
N GLU A 347 -8.91 2.87 5.21
CA GLU A 347 -9.47 1.55 4.94
C GLU A 347 -9.17 0.92 3.56
N ASN A 348 -9.96 1.22 2.51
CA ASN A 348 -9.79 0.70 1.16
C ASN A 348 -8.91 1.58 0.25
N GLU A 349 -8.17 2.54 0.82
CA GLU A 349 -7.10 3.23 0.12
C GLU A 349 -5.97 2.25 -0.21
N ALA A 350 -5.50 2.30 -1.45
CA ALA A 350 -4.61 1.30 -2.01
C ALA A 350 -3.23 1.24 -1.34
N MET A 351 -2.79 2.30 -0.65
CA MET A 351 -1.54 2.40 0.10
C MET A 351 -1.73 2.20 1.62
N THR A 352 -2.83 1.59 2.06
CA THR A 352 -2.93 1.02 3.41
C THR A 352 -2.15 -0.30 3.49
N GLY A 353 -1.67 -0.64 4.68
CA GLY A 353 -0.77 -1.79 4.91
C GLY A 353 -1.42 -3.18 4.83
N SER A 354 -2.50 -3.37 4.07
CA SER A 354 -3.13 -4.68 3.90
C SER A 354 -3.87 -4.82 2.59
N HIS A 355 -4.06 -6.06 2.16
CA HIS A 355 -4.92 -6.35 1.02
C HIS A 355 -6.40 -6.24 1.40
N THR A 356 -7.13 -5.36 0.70
CA THR A 356 -8.59 -5.28 0.74
C THR A 356 -9.21 -5.38 -0.64
N GLN A 357 -10.50 -5.74 -0.67
CA GLN A 357 -11.29 -5.65 -1.88
C GLN A 357 -11.47 -4.17 -2.27
N ASN A 358 -11.56 -3.92 -3.58
CA ASN A 358 -11.83 -2.59 -4.16
C ASN A 358 -10.89 -1.46 -3.68
N ARG A 359 -9.58 -1.73 -3.73
CA ARG A 359 -8.55 -0.72 -3.42
C ARG A 359 -8.58 0.44 -4.41
N VAL A 360 -8.56 1.66 -3.89
CA VAL A 360 -8.58 2.90 -4.68
C VAL A 360 -7.32 3.74 -4.45
N PHE A 361 -6.74 4.28 -5.51
CA PHE A 361 -5.67 5.27 -5.44
C PHE A 361 -6.27 6.67 -5.31
N SER A 362 -6.35 7.16 -4.07
CA SER A 362 -7.06 8.39 -3.73
C SER A 362 -6.26 9.65 -4.06
N ARG A 363 -6.92 10.81 -4.01
CA ARG A 363 -6.26 12.11 -4.10
C ARG A 363 -5.17 12.29 -3.02
N ILE A 364 -5.29 11.64 -1.87
CA ILE A 364 -4.31 11.72 -0.77
C ILE A 364 -2.98 11.06 -1.18
N THR A 365 -3.02 9.86 -1.78
CA THR A 365 -1.81 9.18 -2.29
C THR A 365 -1.16 9.94 -3.44
N LEU A 366 -1.96 10.49 -4.35
CA LEU A 366 -1.44 11.32 -5.44
C LEU A 366 -0.76 12.58 -4.89
N ALA A 367 -1.37 13.22 -3.87
CA ALA A 367 -0.79 14.37 -3.18
C ALA A 367 0.53 14.06 -2.50
N LEU A 368 0.69 12.87 -1.91
CA LEU A 368 1.96 12.45 -1.32
C LEU A 368 3.07 12.42 -2.37
N LEU A 369 2.81 11.80 -3.53
CA LEU A 369 3.82 11.75 -4.59
C LEU A 369 4.12 13.15 -5.16
N GLU A 370 3.14 14.04 -5.24
CA GLU A 370 3.41 15.44 -5.60
C GLU A 370 4.25 16.18 -4.55
N ASP A 371 3.98 15.96 -3.26
CA ASP A 371 4.70 16.55 -2.13
C ASP A 371 6.12 15.96 -1.90
N THR A 372 6.50 14.91 -2.65
CA THR A 372 7.93 14.53 -2.75
C THR A 372 8.77 15.67 -3.32
N GLY A 373 8.16 16.57 -4.10
CA GLY A 373 8.82 17.60 -4.88
C GLY A 373 9.43 17.09 -6.19
N TRP A 374 9.26 15.81 -6.54
CA TRP A 374 9.79 15.21 -7.78
C TRP A 374 8.77 15.17 -8.90
N TYR A 375 7.50 15.01 -8.53
CA TYR A 375 6.40 14.84 -9.46
C TYR A 375 5.39 15.98 -9.37
N LYS A 376 4.50 15.99 -10.36
CA LYS A 376 3.25 16.74 -10.37
C LYS A 376 2.12 15.77 -10.71
N ALA A 377 1.08 15.73 -9.89
CA ALA A 377 0.01 14.75 -10.03
C ALA A 377 -1.14 15.29 -10.89
N ASN A 378 -1.61 14.46 -11.82
CA ASN A 378 -2.87 14.65 -12.49
C ASN A 378 -3.99 14.05 -11.62
N TYR A 379 -4.59 14.89 -10.76
CA TYR A 379 -5.66 14.47 -9.87
C TYR A 379 -6.96 14.01 -10.57
N SER A 380 -7.10 14.15 -11.90
CA SER A 380 -8.22 13.54 -12.64
C SER A 380 -8.12 12.01 -12.68
N MET A 381 -6.92 11.45 -12.44
CA MET A 381 -6.66 10.02 -12.35
C MET A 381 -6.96 9.44 -10.97
N ALA A 382 -7.30 10.28 -9.99
CA ALA A 382 -7.63 9.86 -8.65
C ALA A 382 -8.95 9.10 -8.61
N GLU A 383 -8.95 7.98 -7.92
CA GLU A 383 -10.15 7.20 -7.64
C GLU A 383 -10.88 7.77 -6.42
N LYS A 384 -12.20 7.57 -6.38
CA LYS A 384 -13.04 8.08 -5.31
C LYS A 384 -12.89 7.20 -4.07
N LEU A 385 -12.34 7.77 -3.00
CA LEU A 385 -12.38 7.17 -1.66
C LEU A 385 -13.63 7.67 -0.93
N ASP A 386 -14.44 6.73 -0.43
CA ASP A 386 -15.68 7.02 0.29
C ASP A 386 -15.53 6.81 1.81
N TRP A 387 -14.64 5.90 2.23
CA TRP A 387 -14.33 5.69 3.64
C TRP A 387 -13.79 6.97 4.28
N GLY A 388 -14.33 7.35 5.45
CA GLY A 388 -13.94 8.57 6.16
C GLY A 388 -14.45 9.89 5.53
N ARG A 389 -15.00 9.87 4.32
CA ARG A 389 -15.36 11.11 3.61
C ARG A 389 -16.43 11.92 4.36
N ASN A 390 -16.16 13.20 4.56
CA ASN A 390 -17.03 14.16 5.27
C ASN A 390 -17.43 13.73 6.70
N LYS A 391 -16.63 12.88 7.37
CA LYS A 391 -16.95 12.40 8.73
C LYS A 391 -16.55 13.40 9.84
N GLY A 392 -15.83 14.45 9.51
CA GLY A 392 -15.43 15.53 10.41
C GLY A 392 -14.21 15.19 11.28
N CYS A 393 -13.78 16.16 12.09
CA CYS A 393 -12.57 16.05 12.91
C CYS A 393 -12.65 14.96 13.99
N ASP A 394 -13.83 14.74 14.56
CA ASP A 394 -14.03 13.70 15.57
C ASP A 394 -13.70 12.29 15.04
N PHE A 395 -14.01 12.01 13.78
CA PHE A 395 -13.69 10.72 13.17
C PHE A 395 -12.18 10.51 13.02
N VAL A 396 -11.46 11.58 12.64
CA VAL A 396 -10.03 11.48 12.35
C VAL A 396 -9.20 11.49 13.63
N MET A 397 -9.53 12.39 14.56
CA MET A 397 -8.67 12.74 15.69
C MET A 397 -9.00 12.00 16.99
N LYS A 398 -10.12 11.28 17.06
CA LYS A 398 -10.54 10.53 18.25
C LYS A 398 -10.57 9.03 17.99
N SER A 399 -10.71 8.27 19.06
CA SER A 399 -10.75 6.81 19.01
C SER A 399 -12.05 6.29 18.40
N CYS A 400 -12.05 5.05 17.93
CA CYS A 400 -13.29 4.40 17.53
C CYS A 400 -14.26 4.19 18.70
N LYS A 401 -13.81 4.14 19.96
CA LYS A 401 -14.71 4.19 21.14
C LYS A 401 -15.59 5.42 21.10
N PHE A 402 -15.00 6.60 20.93
CA PHE A 402 -15.74 7.87 20.85
C PHE A 402 -16.83 7.79 19.78
N TRP A 403 -16.47 7.26 18.61
CA TRP A 403 -17.40 7.10 17.50
C TRP A 403 -18.53 6.11 17.81
N ILE A 404 -18.21 4.96 18.42
CA ILE A 404 -19.19 3.95 18.85
C ILE A 404 -20.21 4.57 19.82
N ASP A 405 -19.75 5.35 20.80
CA ASP A 405 -20.61 6.01 21.76
C ASP A 405 -21.53 7.04 21.11
N GLN A 406 -20.98 7.87 20.22
CA GLN A 406 -21.76 8.89 19.51
C GLN A 406 -22.88 8.25 18.66
N LYS A 407 -22.62 7.08 18.07
CA LYS A 407 -23.62 6.36 17.27
C LYS A 407 -24.69 5.69 18.12
N ARG A 408 -24.35 5.19 19.32
CA ARG A 408 -25.32 4.61 20.26
C ARG A 408 -26.33 5.63 20.78
N GLN A 409 -25.97 6.90 20.85
CA GLN A 409 -26.84 7.97 21.36
C GLN A 409 -27.89 8.48 20.34
N LYS A 410 -27.85 8.06 19.07
CA LYS A 410 -28.82 8.52 18.05
C LYS A 410 -30.04 7.58 17.96
N PRO A 411 -31.27 8.05 18.30
CA PRO A 411 -32.46 7.18 18.43
C PRO A 411 -32.93 6.47 17.16
N ASN A 412 -32.56 6.98 15.96
CA ASN A 412 -33.00 6.46 14.65
C ASN A 412 -31.83 6.21 13.68
N GLY A 413 -30.58 6.17 14.15
CA GLY A 413 -29.43 5.89 13.29
C GLY A 413 -29.29 4.39 13.06
N LEU A 414 -29.13 3.96 11.80
CA LEU A 414 -28.75 2.60 11.41
C LEU A 414 -27.91 1.93 12.51
N ARG A 415 -28.30 0.71 12.93
CA ARG A 415 -27.56 -0.16 13.87
C ARG A 415 -26.10 0.24 13.83
N ALA A 416 -25.62 0.88 14.90
CA ALA A 416 -24.21 1.27 14.98
C ALA A 416 -23.39 0.04 14.57
N GLU A 417 -22.34 0.20 13.78
CA GLU A 417 -21.52 -0.93 13.32
C GLU A 417 -21.04 -1.81 14.49
N ALA A 418 -21.07 -1.31 15.73
CA ALA A 418 -20.85 -2.04 16.98
C ALA A 418 -22.09 -2.68 17.65
N SER A 419 -23.22 -2.80 16.95
CA SER A 419 -24.47 -3.44 17.43
C SER A 419 -24.74 -4.78 16.73
N TYR A 420 -23.83 -5.23 15.88
CA TYR A 420 -23.92 -6.58 15.34
C TYR A 420 -23.63 -7.58 16.46
N PRO A 421 -24.50 -8.60 16.63
CA PRO A 421 -24.29 -9.60 17.66
C PRO A 421 -23.01 -10.38 17.35
N ILE A 422 -22.24 -10.67 18.39
CA ILE A 422 -20.97 -11.38 18.29
C ILE A 422 -21.26 -12.84 17.97
N ASN A 423 -20.60 -13.39 16.94
CA ASN A 423 -20.63 -14.82 16.64
C ASN A 423 -22.05 -15.41 16.64
N THR A 424 -23.03 -14.72 16.05
CA THR A 424 -24.30 -15.38 15.77
C THR A 424 -24.10 -16.32 14.60
N GLU A 425 -24.36 -17.60 14.80
CA GLU A 425 -24.81 -18.45 13.72
C GLU A 425 -26.34 -18.31 13.67
N PRO A 426 -26.94 -17.76 12.60
CA PRO A 426 -26.36 -17.29 11.32
C PRO A 426 -25.66 -15.90 11.36
N ASN A 427 -24.63 -15.66 10.51
CA ASN A 427 -23.99 -14.34 10.46
C ASN A 427 -24.96 -13.30 9.89
N ILE A 428 -24.93 -12.09 10.47
CA ILE A 428 -25.68 -10.96 9.94
C ILE A 428 -24.77 -10.15 9.00
N LEU A 429 -25.19 -10.05 7.74
CA LEU A 429 -24.53 -9.29 6.68
C LEU A 429 -25.13 -7.88 6.58
N GLY A 430 -24.31 -6.93 6.13
CA GLY A 430 -24.69 -5.56 5.82
C GLY A 430 -24.32 -5.18 4.40
N CYS A 431 -24.63 -3.93 4.03
CA CYS A 431 -24.27 -3.35 2.75
C CYS A 431 -23.28 -2.21 2.91
N ARG A 432 -22.22 -2.21 2.10
CA ARG A 432 -21.33 -1.07 1.93
C ARG A 432 -21.57 -0.43 0.57
N MET A 433 -21.83 0.88 0.59
CA MET A 433 -22.09 1.70 -0.60
C MET A 433 -23.21 1.19 -1.53
N HIS A 434 -24.12 0.36 -1.05
CA HIS A 434 -25.08 -0.37 -1.89
C HIS A 434 -24.44 -1.25 -2.96
N LEU A 435 -23.19 -1.67 -2.79
CA LEU A 435 -22.46 -2.45 -3.79
C LEU A 435 -21.94 -3.76 -3.24
N TYR A 436 -21.56 -3.80 -1.96
CA TYR A 436 -20.84 -4.92 -1.38
C TYR A 436 -21.56 -5.49 -0.17
N PHE A 437 -21.48 -6.80 0.02
CA PHE A 437 -21.78 -7.40 1.31
C PHE A 437 -20.63 -7.19 2.27
N VAL A 438 -20.98 -6.86 3.51
CA VAL A 438 -20.01 -6.67 4.57
C VAL A 438 -20.41 -7.40 5.83
N HIS A 439 -19.42 -7.80 6.61
CA HIS A 439 -19.60 -8.45 7.89
C HIS A 439 -18.70 -7.82 8.95
N LEU A 440 -19.20 -7.67 10.18
CA LEU A 440 -18.38 -7.23 11.30
C LEU A 440 -17.65 -8.43 11.90
N SER A 441 -16.33 -8.46 11.77
CA SER A 441 -15.50 -9.46 12.43
C SER A 441 -14.88 -8.89 13.71
N LEU A 442 -15.23 -9.50 14.85
CA LEU A 442 -14.60 -9.23 16.14
C LEU A 442 -13.74 -10.42 16.57
N ARG A 443 -12.68 -10.13 17.32
CA ARG A 443 -11.76 -11.15 17.83
C ARG A 443 -11.47 -10.92 19.31
N LYS A 444 -11.34 -12.01 20.07
CA LYS A 444 -10.74 -11.99 21.40
C LYS A 444 -9.21 -11.86 21.24
N LEU A 445 -8.71 -10.69 21.58
CA LEU A 445 -7.31 -10.30 21.59
C LEU A 445 -6.61 -10.93 22.80
N LEU A 446 -5.45 -11.52 22.58
CA LEU A 446 -4.60 -12.06 23.66
C LEU A 446 -3.78 -10.95 24.36
N LEU A 447 -4.03 -9.69 24.01
CA LEU A 447 -3.22 -8.53 24.37
C LEU A 447 -3.91 -7.71 25.46
N TYR A 448 -3.80 -8.14 26.72
CA TYR A 448 -4.30 -7.39 27.88
C TYR A 448 -3.64 -6.00 28.02
N THR A 449 -2.46 -5.79 27.44
CA THR A 449 -1.54 -4.69 27.75
C THR A 449 -1.77 -3.40 26.97
N TYR A 450 -2.63 -3.38 25.94
CA TYR A 450 -2.90 -2.17 25.16
C TYR A 450 -4.22 -1.52 25.56
N PHE A 451 -4.20 -0.80 26.68
CA PHE A 451 -5.38 -0.08 27.19
C PHE A 451 -6.01 0.87 26.15
N VAL A 452 -5.20 1.42 25.24
CA VAL A 452 -5.64 2.32 24.15
C VAL A 452 -6.59 1.64 23.14
N LEU A 453 -6.63 0.30 23.10
CA LEU A 453 -7.41 -0.47 22.13
C LEU A 453 -8.72 -1.04 22.70
N GLN A 454 -9.12 -0.63 23.91
CA GLN A 454 -10.32 -1.15 24.56
C GLN A 454 -11.55 -0.31 24.19
N TYR A 455 -12.43 -0.82 23.33
CA TYR A 455 -13.51 -0.02 22.73
C TYR A 455 -14.93 -0.34 23.19
N PHE A 456 -15.14 -1.36 24.03
CA PHE A 456 -16.49 -1.83 24.33
C PHE A 456 -16.84 -1.75 25.81
N ASP A 457 -17.87 -0.98 26.14
CA ASP A 457 -18.48 -0.99 27.47
C ASP A 457 -19.51 -2.12 27.65
N ASN A 458 -20.08 -2.61 26.54
CA ASN A 458 -21.03 -3.71 26.51
C ASN A 458 -21.02 -4.39 25.14
N LEU A 459 -21.07 -5.72 25.14
CA LEU A 459 -21.21 -6.59 23.98
C LEU A 459 -22.14 -7.76 24.34
N ASN A 460 -23.14 -8.02 23.48
CA ASN A 460 -24.09 -9.09 23.71
C ASN A 460 -23.39 -10.45 23.76
N GLY A 461 -23.65 -11.24 24.82
CA GLY A 461 -23.09 -12.57 24.98
C GLY A 461 -21.64 -12.61 25.50
N VAL A 462 -21.05 -11.46 25.85
CA VAL A 462 -19.68 -11.37 26.39
C VAL A 462 -19.73 -10.84 27.83
N PRO A 463 -19.19 -11.58 28.81
CA PRO A 463 -19.09 -11.12 30.21
C PRO A 463 -18.25 -9.83 30.35
N ALA A 464 -18.55 -9.01 31.36
CA ALA A 464 -17.94 -7.70 31.53
C ALA A 464 -16.41 -7.76 31.74
N GLU A 465 -15.94 -8.82 32.37
CA GLU A 465 -14.53 -9.17 32.60
C GLU A 465 -13.78 -9.54 31.31
N GLU A 466 -14.50 -9.98 30.28
CA GLU A 466 -13.93 -10.35 28.99
C GLU A 466 -13.91 -9.20 27.99
N LEU A 467 -14.76 -8.17 28.16
CA LEU A 467 -14.84 -7.01 27.25
C LEU A 467 -13.50 -6.33 26.92
N PRO A 468 -12.54 -6.18 27.87
CA PRO A 468 -11.23 -5.59 27.56
C PRO A 468 -10.42 -6.38 26.51
N TYR A 469 -10.76 -7.63 26.28
CA TYR A 469 -10.09 -8.51 25.33
C TYR A 469 -10.77 -8.51 23.96
N TYR A 470 -11.83 -7.74 23.72
CA TYR A 470 -12.50 -7.73 22.42
C TYR A 470 -12.15 -6.49 21.61
N GLY A 471 -11.82 -6.72 20.33
CA GLY A 471 -11.58 -5.69 19.32
C GLY A 471 -12.06 -6.17 17.95
N GLY A 472 -11.92 -5.31 16.94
CA GLY A 472 -11.98 -5.71 15.53
C GLY A 472 -10.89 -6.74 15.20
N SER A 473 -11.04 -7.44 14.07
CA SER A 473 -10.09 -8.49 13.68
C SER A 473 -8.80 -7.99 13.03
N VAL A 474 -8.79 -6.74 12.54
CA VAL A 474 -7.67 -6.16 11.76
C VAL A 474 -6.78 -5.36 12.70
N GLU A 475 -5.53 -5.82 12.86
CA GLU A 475 -4.51 -5.16 13.69
C GLU A 475 -4.33 -3.70 13.26
N ILE A 476 -3.77 -3.48 12.07
CA ILE A 476 -3.40 -2.17 11.50
C ILE A 476 -4.55 -1.16 11.31
N ALA A 477 -5.77 -1.50 11.74
CA ALA A 477 -6.88 -0.57 11.84
C ALA A 477 -7.15 -0.19 13.31
N ASP A 478 -6.09 -0.16 14.14
CA ASP A 478 -6.11 -0.05 15.59
C ASP A 478 -7.07 -1.06 16.27
N TYR A 479 -7.28 -2.25 15.69
CA TYR A 479 -8.35 -3.16 16.10
C TYR A 479 -9.74 -2.49 16.24
N CYS A 480 -9.99 -1.41 15.51
CA CYS A 480 -11.30 -0.78 15.51
C CYS A 480 -12.32 -1.70 14.84
N PRO A 481 -13.53 -1.83 15.39
CA PRO A 481 -14.57 -2.65 14.79
C PRO A 481 -15.19 -1.93 13.60
N PHE A 482 -15.08 -2.52 12.40
CA PHE A 482 -15.77 -2.04 11.21
C PHE A 482 -16.22 -3.20 10.33
N SER A 483 -17.29 -2.96 9.55
CA SER A 483 -17.81 -3.95 8.61
C SER A 483 -16.87 -4.09 7.41
N GLN A 484 -16.38 -5.31 7.20
CA GLN A 484 -15.39 -5.67 6.19
C GLN A 484 -16.04 -6.42 5.03
N GLU A 485 -15.57 -6.15 3.82
CA GLU A 485 -15.86 -6.96 2.63
C GLU A 485 -15.21 -8.33 2.77
N PHE A 486 -15.81 -9.35 2.16
CA PHE A 486 -15.36 -10.74 2.30
C PHE A 486 -15.49 -11.51 0.98
N SER A 487 -14.94 -12.73 0.96
CA SER A 487 -15.08 -13.67 -0.15
C SER A 487 -15.64 -15.00 0.36
N TRP A 488 -16.38 -15.70 -0.49
CA TRP A 488 -16.77 -17.08 -0.19
C TRP A 488 -15.71 -18.02 -0.72
N HIS A 489 -15.30 -18.97 0.13
CA HIS A 489 -14.37 -20.04 -0.22
C HIS A 489 -15.01 -21.40 0.03
N LEU A 490 -14.74 -22.36 -0.84
CA LEU A 490 -15.16 -23.76 -0.68
C LEU A 490 -13.93 -24.65 -0.70
N SER A 491 -13.68 -25.36 0.42
CA SER A 491 -12.46 -26.17 0.60
C SER A 491 -11.16 -25.38 0.39
N GLY A 492 -11.16 -24.08 0.69
CA GLY A 492 -10.03 -23.16 0.50
C GLY A 492 -10.01 -22.44 -0.85
N GLU A 493 -10.71 -22.95 -1.87
CA GLU A 493 -10.74 -22.32 -3.19
C GLU A 493 -11.74 -21.16 -3.24
N PHE A 494 -11.31 -20.03 -3.80
CA PHE A 494 -12.15 -18.87 -4.04
C PHE A 494 -13.36 -19.24 -4.91
N GLN A 495 -14.55 -18.83 -4.49
CA GLN A 495 -15.79 -19.07 -5.23
C GLN A 495 -16.31 -17.76 -5.84
N ARG A 496 -16.50 -16.73 -5.01
CA ARG A 496 -17.02 -15.42 -5.43
C ARG A 496 -16.67 -14.33 -4.42
N SER A 497 -16.62 -13.08 -4.87
CA SER A 497 -16.44 -11.91 -4.01
C SER A 497 -17.78 -11.35 -3.53
N SER A 498 -17.74 -10.40 -2.59
CA SER A 498 -18.92 -9.73 -2.05
C SER A 498 -19.57 -8.66 -2.95
N ASP A 499 -19.01 -8.38 -4.13
CA ASP A 499 -19.47 -7.32 -5.05
C ASP A 499 -20.72 -7.74 -5.84
N CYS A 500 -21.81 -6.98 -5.71
CA CYS A 500 -23.06 -7.19 -6.43
C CYS A 500 -22.96 -6.95 -7.94
N ARG A 501 -21.96 -6.21 -8.42
CA ARG A 501 -21.86 -5.78 -9.82
C ARG A 501 -21.15 -6.78 -10.73
N ILE A 502 -20.43 -7.73 -10.16
CA ILE A 502 -19.68 -8.74 -10.90
C ILE A 502 -20.64 -9.87 -11.28
N SER A 503 -20.91 -10.02 -12.58
CA SER A 503 -21.83 -11.04 -13.09
C SER A 503 -21.38 -12.47 -12.75
N GLU A 504 -20.07 -12.69 -12.67
CA GLU A 504 -19.44 -13.95 -12.31
C GLU A 504 -19.72 -14.37 -10.86
N ASN A 505 -20.17 -13.46 -9.99
CA ASN A 505 -20.56 -13.77 -8.61
C ASN A 505 -21.98 -14.38 -8.50
N GLN A 506 -22.70 -14.50 -9.62
CA GLN A 506 -24.07 -15.02 -9.64
C GLN A 506 -24.12 -16.44 -9.04
N PRO A 507 -24.89 -16.65 -7.94
CA PRO A 507 -25.00 -17.98 -7.34
C PRO A 507 -25.74 -18.96 -8.25
N ASP A 508 -25.38 -20.23 -8.13
CA ASP A 508 -26.05 -21.34 -8.81
C ASP A 508 -27.58 -21.29 -8.56
N PRO A 509 -28.43 -21.45 -9.59
CA PRO A 509 -29.88 -21.37 -9.45
C PRO A 509 -30.45 -22.28 -8.36
N THR A 510 -29.84 -23.44 -8.12
CA THR A 510 -30.27 -24.40 -7.08
C THR A 510 -29.96 -23.95 -5.66
N LYS A 511 -29.07 -22.96 -5.50
CA LYS A 511 -28.63 -22.40 -4.22
C LYS A 511 -29.03 -20.93 -4.04
N ASN A 512 -29.65 -20.29 -5.03
CA ASN A 512 -30.03 -18.88 -5.02
C ASN A 512 -31.37 -18.62 -4.30
N TYR A 513 -31.46 -19.02 -3.02
CA TYR A 513 -32.70 -18.93 -2.24
C TYR A 513 -33.18 -17.49 -2.00
N GLY A 514 -32.25 -16.53 -2.04
CA GLY A 514 -32.50 -15.11 -1.83
C GLY A 514 -32.95 -14.35 -3.08
N ALA A 515 -33.13 -15.06 -4.20
CA ALA A 515 -33.43 -14.50 -5.53
C ALA A 515 -32.46 -13.37 -5.91
N GLU A 516 -31.17 -13.55 -5.58
CA GLU A 516 -30.14 -12.57 -5.82
C GLU A 516 -29.83 -12.48 -7.31
N LYS A 517 -29.62 -11.27 -7.79
CA LYS A 517 -29.16 -10.99 -9.14
C LYS A 517 -27.92 -10.13 -9.08
N TYR A 518 -26.87 -10.62 -9.72
CA TYR A 518 -25.59 -9.95 -9.84
C TYR A 518 -25.43 -9.40 -11.26
N GLY A 519 -24.65 -8.33 -11.37
CA GLY A 519 -24.33 -7.68 -12.64
C GLY A 519 -24.33 -6.15 -12.53
N PRO A 520 -23.94 -5.43 -13.59
CA PRO A 520 -23.58 -4.01 -13.52
C PRO A 520 -24.60 -3.07 -12.88
N ASN A 521 -25.90 -3.42 -12.98
CA ASN A 521 -27.03 -2.63 -12.46
C ASN A 521 -27.59 -3.18 -11.14
N SER A 522 -26.84 -4.03 -10.45
CA SER A 522 -27.27 -4.64 -9.19
C SER A 522 -26.67 -3.91 -8.00
N VAL A 523 -27.46 -3.79 -6.95
CA VAL A 523 -27.10 -3.12 -5.70
C VAL A 523 -27.33 -4.04 -4.51
N CYS A 524 -26.52 -3.84 -3.48
CA CYS A 524 -26.72 -4.43 -2.17
C CYS A 524 -27.86 -3.72 -1.42
N LEU A 525 -28.87 -4.48 -1.04
CA LEU A 525 -30.00 -4.03 -0.21
C LEU A 525 -30.00 -4.73 1.15
N ILE A 526 -30.27 -3.97 2.21
CA ILE A 526 -30.41 -4.50 3.57
C ILE A 526 -31.73 -5.28 3.68
N GLN A 527 -31.65 -6.50 4.22
CA GLN A 527 -32.78 -7.36 4.50
C GLN A 527 -33.12 -7.30 5.99
N LYS A 528 -34.40 -7.09 6.33
CA LYS A 528 -34.84 -7.04 7.74
C LYS A 528 -34.97 -8.41 8.40
N SER A 529 -35.10 -9.47 7.60
CA SER A 529 -35.26 -10.86 8.04
C SER A 529 -34.61 -11.79 7.02
N ALA A 530 -34.30 -13.02 7.46
CA ALA A 530 -33.81 -14.05 6.56
C ALA A 530 -34.83 -14.39 5.47
N PHE A 531 -34.38 -14.49 4.21
CA PHE A 531 -35.18 -15.08 3.15
C PHE A 531 -35.30 -16.59 3.38
N VAL A 532 -36.50 -17.11 3.12
CA VAL A 532 -36.78 -18.53 3.29
C VAL A 532 -37.49 -19.05 2.04
N MET A 533 -36.90 -20.05 1.41
CA MET A 533 -37.51 -20.81 0.33
C MET A 533 -38.28 -21.99 0.92
N GLU A 534 -39.57 -22.07 0.59
CA GLU A 534 -40.44 -23.18 1.00
C GLU A 534 -40.76 -24.05 -0.22
N GLN A 535 -40.35 -25.32 -0.18
CA GLN A 535 -40.64 -26.31 -1.22
C GLN A 535 -41.27 -27.55 -0.57
N CYS A 536 -42.60 -27.68 -0.70
CA CYS A 536 -43.39 -28.72 -0.04
C CYS A 536 -43.17 -28.74 1.48
N ARG A 537 -42.62 -29.84 2.05
CA ARG A 537 -42.30 -29.97 3.48
C ARG A 537 -40.87 -29.53 3.84
N ARG A 538 -40.11 -28.98 2.90
CA ARG A 538 -38.73 -28.52 3.13
C ARG A 538 -38.69 -27.00 3.17
N LYS A 539 -38.07 -26.48 4.22
CA LYS A 539 -37.83 -25.06 4.45
C LYS A 539 -36.32 -24.83 4.43
N LEU A 540 -35.85 -24.06 3.46
CA LEU A 540 -34.42 -23.77 3.24
C LEU A 540 -34.21 -22.27 3.42
N SER A 541 -33.27 -21.90 4.28
CA SER A 541 -32.85 -20.52 4.48
C SER A 541 -31.34 -20.42 4.32
N TYR A 542 -30.85 -19.25 3.90
CA TYR A 542 -29.40 -19.03 3.95
C TYR A 542 -28.90 -19.06 5.41
N PRO A 543 -27.72 -19.68 5.64
CA PRO A 543 -27.07 -19.65 6.95
C PRO A 543 -26.44 -18.29 7.27
N ASP A 544 -26.41 -17.33 6.34
CA ASP A 544 -26.03 -15.93 6.57
C ASP A 544 -27.08 -15.04 5.89
N TRP A 545 -27.52 -13.95 6.54
CA TRP A 545 -28.59 -13.09 6.01
C TRP A 545 -28.43 -11.64 6.48
N GLY A 546 -29.19 -10.70 5.91
CA GLY A 546 -29.16 -9.29 6.32
C GLY A 546 -28.81 -8.34 5.18
N SER A 547 -28.32 -8.89 4.07
CA SER A 547 -28.17 -8.19 2.80
C SER A 547 -28.37 -9.14 1.61
N GLY A 548 -28.76 -8.60 0.46
CA GLY A 548 -28.86 -9.33 -0.81
C GLY A 548 -28.59 -8.42 -2.02
N CYS A 549 -28.15 -9.01 -3.14
CA CYS A 549 -27.89 -8.28 -4.38
C CYS A 549 -29.11 -8.32 -5.30
N TYR A 550 -29.61 -7.14 -5.72
CA TYR A 550 -30.79 -7.04 -6.55
C TYR A 550 -30.60 -5.99 -7.66
N GLN A 551 -31.10 -6.30 -8.85
CA GLN A 551 -31.11 -5.35 -9.96
C GLN A 551 -32.06 -4.19 -9.66
N VAL A 552 -31.57 -2.97 -9.83
CA VAL A 552 -32.39 -1.75 -9.77
C VAL A 552 -32.60 -1.22 -11.20
N SER A 553 -33.80 -0.69 -11.43
CA SER A 553 -34.25 -0.13 -12.71
C SER A 553 -34.09 1.38 -12.76
#